data_AF-A0A956DDF7-F1
#
_entry.id   AF-A0A956DDF7-F1
#
_cell.length_a   1.000
_cell.length_b   1.000
_cell.length_c   1.000
_cell.angle_alpha   90.00
_cell.angle_beta   90.00
_cell.angle_gamma   90.00
#
_symmetry.space_group_name_H-M   'P 1'
#
loop_
_entity.id
_entity.type
_entity.pdbx_description
1 polymer ?
#
loop_
_entity_poly.entity_id
_entity_poly.type
_entity_poly.pdbx_seq_one_letter_code
_entity_poly.pdbx_strand_id
1 'polypeptide(L)'
;MIAPDALRSASDVDALAHALYGDAPIAREGVVHVTALHGARDGSLRNVLVGPSAPKSAYDHFALQLARARADAILITGRILRDEPELHYAFVGPAADALAQWRARRTSDVPKLAVLSGGDSLDLEHPVWRGAG
;
A
#
# COMPACT_ATOMS: atom_id res chain seq x y z
N MET A 1 5.00 -4.82 20.37
CA MET A 1 4.37 -4.63 19.05
C MET A 1 4.87 -5.75 18.14
N ILE A 2 3.99 -6.48 17.45
CA ILE A 2 4.39 -7.55 16.51
C ILE A 2 5.13 -6.88 15.34
N ALA A 3 6.25 -7.44 14.90
CA ALA A 3 6.97 -6.90 13.75
C ALA A 3 6.24 -7.25 12.43
N PRO A 4 6.27 -6.39 11.41
CA PRO A 4 5.61 -6.64 10.12
C PRO A 4 5.93 -7.99 9.45
N ASP A 5 7.16 -8.47 9.59
CA ASP A 5 7.64 -9.74 9.04
C ASP A 5 7.21 -10.98 9.85
N ALA A 6 6.71 -10.76 11.07
CA ALA A 6 6.22 -11.80 11.97
C ALA A 6 4.70 -12.01 11.90
N LEU A 7 3.99 -11.30 11.02
CA LEU A 7 2.55 -11.46 10.84
C LEU A 7 2.23 -12.83 10.24
N ARG A 8 1.29 -13.57 10.85
CA ARG A 8 0.90 -14.92 10.40
C ARG A 8 -0.60 -15.07 10.18
N SER A 9 -1.39 -14.13 10.68
CA SER A 9 -2.84 -14.16 10.61
C SER A 9 -3.42 -12.77 10.38
N ALA A 10 -4.67 -12.75 9.92
CA ALA A 10 -5.45 -11.51 9.85
C ALA A 10 -5.57 -10.81 11.21
N SER A 11 -5.61 -11.55 12.31
CA SER A 11 -5.68 -10.94 13.65
C SER A 11 -4.37 -10.24 14.04
N ASP A 12 -3.22 -10.72 13.56
CA ASP A 12 -1.93 -10.02 13.74
C ASP A 12 -1.91 -8.69 12.97
N VAL A 13 -2.50 -8.68 11.77
CA VAL A 13 -2.64 -7.46 10.96
C VAL A 13 -3.49 -6.43 11.70
N ASP A 14 -4.64 -6.84 12.26
CA ASP A 14 -5.48 -5.95 13.09
C ASP A 14 -4.70 -5.43 14.32
N ALA A 15 -3.98 -6.32 15.03
CA ALA A 15 -3.21 -5.94 16.21
C ALA A 15 -2.08 -4.94 15.89
N LEU A 16 -1.34 -5.15 14.80
CA LEU A 16 -0.29 -4.22 14.38
C LEU A 16 -0.87 -2.90 13.87
N ALA A 17 -1.94 -2.95 13.07
CA ALA A 17 -2.62 -1.76 12.59
C ALA A 17 -3.12 -0.89 13.75
N HIS A 18 -3.75 -1.51 14.75
CA HIS A 18 -4.21 -0.82 15.96
C HIS A 18 -3.04 -0.26 16.77
N ALA A 19 -1.93 -1.00 16.90
CA ALA A 19 -0.75 -0.52 17.63
C ALA A 19 -0.07 0.69 16.96
N LEU A 20 -0.14 0.81 15.64
CA LEU A 20 0.45 1.92 14.89
C LEU A 20 -0.48 3.13 14.78
N TYR A 21 -1.79 2.89 14.65
CA TYR A 21 -2.72 3.93 14.24
C TYR A 21 -3.98 4.07 15.13
N GLY A 22 -4.11 3.26 16.16
CA GLY A 22 -5.30 3.20 17.01
C GLY A 22 -6.54 2.69 16.27
N ASP A 23 -7.73 3.06 16.74
CA ASP A 23 -9.01 2.53 16.27
C ASP A 23 -9.49 3.08 14.91
N ALA A 24 -8.82 4.11 14.36
CA ALA A 24 -9.48 5.07 13.49
C ALA A 24 -9.20 5.08 11.97
N PRO A 25 -8.09 4.57 11.37
CA PRO A 25 -7.82 4.97 9.97
C PRO A 25 -8.41 4.04 8.91
N ILE A 26 -8.43 2.74 9.15
CA ILE A 26 -8.70 1.75 8.08
C ILE A 26 -10.17 1.33 8.05
N ALA A 27 -10.90 1.57 9.14
CA ALA A 27 -12.34 1.31 9.21
C ALA A 27 -13.17 2.39 8.49
N ARG A 28 -12.60 3.57 8.22
CA ARG A 28 -13.34 4.70 7.63
C ARG A 28 -13.51 4.52 6.12
N GLU A 29 -14.70 4.84 5.63
CA GLU A 29 -14.94 5.02 4.20
C GLU A 29 -14.21 6.28 3.69
N GLY A 30 -13.74 6.25 2.44
CA GLY A 30 -13.12 7.40 1.78
C GLY A 30 -11.72 7.11 1.23
N VAL A 31 -10.92 8.18 1.15
CA VAL A 31 -9.57 8.13 0.57
C VAL A 31 -8.52 7.90 1.65
N VAL A 32 -7.68 6.88 1.46
CA VAL A 32 -6.48 6.64 2.27
C VAL A 32 -5.26 7.19 1.54
N HIS A 33 -4.52 8.08 2.20
CA HIS A 33 -3.25 8.60 1.70
C HIS A 33 -2.12 8.13 2.62
N VAL A 34 -1.17 7.37 2.05
CA VAL A 34 0.06 6.95 2.73
C VAL A 34 1.20 7.82 2.22
N THR A 35 1.86 8.55 3.11
CA THR A 35 3.04 9.36 2.79
C THR A 35 4.13 9.18 3.84
N ALA A 36 5.38 9.09 3.39
CA ALA A 36 6.55 9.04 4.27
C ALA A 36 7.05 10.47 4.52
N LEU A 37 7.14 10.84 5.80
CA LEU A 37 7.51 12.18 6.23
C LEU A 37 8.74 12.14 7.13
N HIS A 38 9.59 13.16 6.99
CA HIS A 38 10.73 13.42 7.86
C HIS A 38 10.48 14.71 8.64
N GLY A 39 10.66 14.66 9.97
CA GLY A 39 10.67 15.85 10.82
C GLY A 39 12.00 16.60 10.72
N ALA A 40 11.96 17.79 10.14
CA ALA A 40 13.11 18.68 10.05
C ALA A 40 13.40 19.34 11.41
N ARG A 41 14.61 19.88 11.57
CA ARG A 41 15.07 20.53 12.82
C ARG A 41 14.23 21.75 13.22
N ASP A 42 13.54 22.35 12.27
CA ASP A 42 12.61 23.46 12.46
C ASP A 42 11.20 23.01 12.88
N GLY A 43 10.99 21.70 13.06
CA GLY A 43 9.69 21.11 13.39
C GLY A 43 8.76 20.90 12.20
N SER A 44 9.15 21.29 10.98
CA SER A 44 8.36 21.05 9.77
C SER A 44 8.43 19.59 9.32
N LEU A 45 7.37 19.11 8.64
CA LEU A 45 7.35 17.81 8.00
C LEU A 45 7.69 17.96 6.52
N ARG A 46 8.61 17.12 6.03
CA ARG A 46 9.02 17.09 4.62
C ARG A 46 8.76 15.70 4.04
N ASN A 47 8.20 15.66 2.83
CA ASN A 47 8.02 14.40 2.11
C ASN A 47 9.38 13.75 1.84
N VAL A 48 9.48 12.46 2.12
CA VAL A 48 10.62 11.64 1.70
C VAL A 48 10.37 11.19 0.27
N LEU A 49 11.26 11.56 -0.63
CA LEU A 49 11.21 11.07 -2.01
C LEU A 49 11.50 9.57 -2.02
N VAL A 50 10.58 8.78 -2.59
CA VAL A 50 10.79 7.35 -2.80
C VAL A 50 11.81 7.16 -3.93
N GLY A 51 12.87 6.41 -3.65
CA GLY A 51 13.93 6.12 -4.61
C GLY A 51 14.96 5.13 -4.03
N PRO A 52 16.04 4.83 -4.76
CA PRO A 52 17.06 3.87 -4.31
C PRO A 52 17.69 4.22 -2.96
N SER A 53 17.85 5.53 -2.67
CA SER A 53 18.44 6.04 -1.42
C SER A 53 17.41 6.27 -0.31
N ALA A 54 16.11 6.05 -0.57
CA ALA A 54 15.10 6.22 0.46
C ALA A 54 15.28 5.16 1.56
N PRO A 55 15.18 5.53 2.86
CA PRO A 55 15.21 4.58 3.96
C PRO A 55 14.21 3.46 3.72
N LYS A 56 14.63 2.22 3.96
CA LYS A 56 13.75 1.05 3.87
C LYS A 56 13.23 0.73 5.26
N SER A 57 11.92 0.72 5.41
CA SER A 57 11.23 0.43 6.66
C SER A 57 10.20 -0.67 6.42
N ALA A 58 10.28 -1.75 7.20
CA ALA A 58 9.29 -2.81 7.17
C ALA A 58 7.88 -2.28 7.54
N TYR A 59 7.82 -1.23 8.36
CA TYR A 59 6.58 -0.56 8.73
C TYR A 59 6.01 0.29 7.60
N ASP A 60 6.85 0.95 6.80
CA ASP A 60 6.37 1.71 5.63
C ASP A 60 5.81 0.75 4.56
N HIS A 61 6.50 -0.39 4.36
CA HIS A 61 5.99 -1.45 3.50
C HIS A 61 4.65 -2.00 4.01
N PHE A 62 4.56 -2.29 5.31
CA PHE A 62 3.31 -2.72 5.93
C PHE A 62 2.18 -1.70 5.75
N ALA A 63 2.43 -0.42 6.02
CA ALA A 63 1.46 0.66 5.87
C ALA A 63 0.88 0.71 4.45
N LEU A 64 1.75 0.63 3.44
CA LEU A 64 1.35 0.64 2.05
C LEU A 64 0.53 -0.61 1.67
N GLN A 65 0.98 -1.79 2.09
CA GLN A 65 0.28 -3.05 1.80
C GLN A 65 -1.07 -3.13 2.51
N LEU A 66 -1.17 -2.61 3.74
CA LEU A 66 -2.41 -2.51 4.50
C LEU A 66 -3.41 -1.58 3.82
N ALA A 67 -2.96 -0.41 3.34
CA ALA A 67 -3.81 0.50 2.57
C ALA A 67 -4.32 -0.14 1.27
N ARG A 68 -3.45 -0.87 0.55
CA ARG A 68 -3.83 -1.63 -0.67
C ARG A 68 -4.81 -2.77 -0.33
N ALA A 69 -4.56 -3.50 0.76
CA ALA A 69 -5.44 -4.55 1.23
C ALA A 69 -6.83 -4.05 1.62
N ARG A 70 -6.93 -2.80 2.06
CA ARG A 70 -8.21 -2.15 2.36
C ARG A 70 -8.92 -1.60 1.13
N ALA A 71 -8.19 -1.28 0.06
CA ALA A 71 -8.72 -0.52 -1.06
C ALA A 71 -9.76 -1.31 -1.87
N ASP A 72 -10.87 -0.66 -2.21
CA ASP A 72 -11.84 -1.14 -3.19
C ASP A 72 -11.44 -0.70 -4.61
N ALA A 73 -10.71 0.40 -4.71
CA ALA A 73 -10.12 0.91 -5.93
C ALA A 73 -8.77 1.58 -5.65
N ILE A 74 -7.87 1.48 -6.62
CA ILE A 74 -6.56 2.12 -6.63
C ILE A 74 -6.54 3.09 -7.81
N LEU A 75 -6.19 4.35 -7.54
CA LEU A 75 -6.04 5.41 -8.53
C LEU A 75 -4.58 5.81 -8.65
N ILE A 76 -4.02 5.72 -9.85
CA ILE A 76 -2.65 6.16 -10.15
C ILE A 76 -2.63 7.04 -11.40
N THR A 77 -1.47 7.62 -11.68
CA THR A 77 -1.22 8.35 -12.93
C THR A 77 -0.40 7.50 -13.88
N GLY A 78 -0.51 7.75 -15.20
CA GLY A 78 0.34 7.10 -16.20
C GLY A 78 1.84 7.32 -15.97
N ARG A 79 2.22 8.41 -15.28
CA ARG A 79 3.61 8.63 -14.85
C ARG A 79 4.11 7.53 -13.91
N ILE A 80 3.28 7.07 -12.95
CA ILE A 80 3.68 5.99 -12.03
C ILE A 80 4.03 4.71 -12.80
N LEU A 81 3.26 4.35 -13.83
CA LEU A 81 3.54 3.15 -14.63
C LEU A 81 4.86 3.25 -15.40
N ARG A 82 5.26 4.45 -15.81
CA ARG A 82 6.55 4.66 -16.47
C ARG A 82 7.71 4.63 -15.50
N ASP A 83 7.50 5.18 -14.30
CA ASP A 83 8.52 5.24 -13.26
C ASP A 83 8.73 3.88 -12.58
N GLU A 84 7.70 3.01 -12.58
CA GLU A 84 7.66 1.71 -11.90
C GLU A 84 7.22 0.58 -12.86
N PRO A 85 8.04 0.18 -13.85
CA PRO A 85 7.66 -0.78 -14.91
C PRO A 85 7.35 -2.19 -14.40
N GLU A 86 7.84 -2.52 -13.19
CA GLU A 86 7.60 -3.80 -12.52
C GLU A 86 6.43 -3.73 -11.52
N LEU A 87 5.67 -2.62 -11.48
CA LEU A 87 4.60 -2.44 -10.50
C LEU A 87 3.52 -3.50 -10.68
N HIS A 88 3.27 -4.25 -9.61
CA HIS A 88 2.13 -5.14 -9.45
C HIS A 88 1.54 -5.00 -8.04
N TYR A 89 0.26 -5.33 -7.88
CA TYR A 89 -0.48 -5.15 -6.62
C TYR A 89 -0.72 -6.44 -5.84
N ALA A 90 -0.16 -7.56 -6.30
CA ALA A 90 -0.17 -8.81 -5.52
C ALA A 90 0.52 -8.63 -4.16
N PHE A 91 -0.03 -9.24 -3.11
CA PHE A 91 0.65 -9.27 -1.81
C PHE A 91 1.91 -10.14 -1.91
N VAL A 92 3.05 -9.58 -1.47
CA VAL A 92 4.34 -10.29 -1.49
C VAL A 92 5.05 -10.16 -0.15
N GLY A 93 5.91 -11.15 0.12
CA GLY A 93 6.75 -11.20 1.31
C GLY A 93 6.10 -11.92 2.50
N PRO A 94 6.75 -11.91 3.68
CA PRO A 94 6.39 -12.74 4.83
C PRO A 94 4.99 -12.51 5.40
N ALA A 95 4.38 -11.35 5.12
CA ALA A 95 3.05 -10.99 5.59
C ALA A 95 1.93 -11.20 4.54
N ALA A 96 2.26 -11.70 3.34
CA ALA A 96 1.33 -11.76 2.22
C ALA A 96 0.04 -12.53 2.57
N ASP A 97 0.18 -13.75 3.11
CA ASP A 97 -0.96 -14.58 3.49
C ASP A 97 -1.81 -13.92 4.59
N ALA A 98 -1.16 -13.29 5.57
CA ALA A 98 -1.85 -12.60 6.66
C ALA A 98 -2.69 -11.42 6.14
N LEU A 99 -2.16 -10.64 5.18
CA LEU A 99 -2.85 -9.53 4.52
C LEU A 99 -3.99 -10.02 3.61
N ALA A 100 -3.78 -11.10 2.87
CA ALA A 100 -4.80 -11.71 2.03
C ALA A 100 -5.98 -12.23 2.88
N GLN A 101 -5.70 -12.94 3.97
CA GLN A 101 -6.72 -13.36 4.94
C GLN A 101 -7.45 -12.16 5.55
N TRP A 102 -6.73 -11.09 5.87
CA TRP A 102 -7.29 -9.88 6.47
C TRP A 102 -8.24 -9.15 5.50
N ARG A 103 -7.87 -9.10 4.22
CA ARG A 103 -8.74 -8.58 3.16
C ARG A 103 -9.97 -9.47 2.97
N ALA A 104 -9.79 -10.79 2.92
CA ALA A 104 -10.88 -11.75 2.71
C ALA A 104 -11.98 -11.69 3.78
N ARG A 105 -11.66 -11.25 5.02
CA ARG A 105 -12.65 -10.96 6.07
C ARG A 105 -13.57 -9.77 5.73
N ARG A 106 -13.20 -8.92 4.78
CA ARG A 106 -13.92 -7.70 4.38
C ARG A 106 -14.52 -7.82 2.99
N THR A 107 -13.77 -8.36 2.03
CA THR A 107 -14.21 -8.52 0.65
C THR A 107 -13.42 -9.61 -0.06
N SER A 108 -14.07 -10.30 -0.99
CA SER A 108 -13.44 -11.21 -1.95
C SER A 108 -13.11 -10.53 -3.28
N ASP A 109 -13.53 -9.28 -3.47
CA ASP A 109 -13.34 -8.57 -4.73
C ASP A 109 -11.89 -8.14 -4.93
N VAL A 110 -11.42 -8.22 -6.17
CA VAL A 110 -10.14 -7.62 -6.57
C VAL A 110 -10.32 -6.09 -6.64
N PRO A 111 -9.42 -5.29 -6.04
CA PRO A 111 -9.45 -3.83 -6.17
C PRO A 111 -9.49 -3.39 -7.63
N LYS A 112 -10.38 -2.45 -7.97
CA LYS A 112 -10.42 -1.84 -9.31
C LYS A 112 -9.19 -0.95 -9.50
N LEU A 113 -8.57 -0.98 -10.67
CA LEU A 113 -7.47 -0.07 -11.01
C LEU A 113 -7.96 1.01 -11.98
N ALA A 114 -7.72 2.28 -11.63
CA ALA A 114 -7.95 3.42 -12.50
C ALA A 114 -6.63 4.18 -12.73
N VAL A 115 -6.35 4.51 -13.99
CA VAL A 115 -5.14 5.21 -14.40
C VAL A 115 -5.50 6.51 -15.09
N LEU A 116 -5.06 7.64 -14.52
CA LEU A 116 -5.19 8.96 -15.12
C LEU A 116 -4.02 9.19 -16.08
N SER A 117 -4.30 9.31 -17.38
CA SER A 117 -3.32 9.64 -18.42
C SER A 117 -3.71 10.94 -19.12
N GLY A 118 -2.71 11.75 -19.48
CA GLY A 118 -2.87 13.00 -20.22
C GLY A 118 -2.88 12.85 -21.74
N GLY A 119 -3.00 11.62 -22.26
CA GLY A 119 -2.97 11.31 -23.70
C GLY A 119 -1.73 10.53 -24.16
N ASP A 120 -0.74 10.34 -23.28
CA ASP A 120 0.36 9.40 -23.53
C ASP A 120 -0.17 7.96 -23.62
N SER A 121 0.43 7.15 -24.49
CA SER A 121 0.12 5.73 -24.58
C SER A 121 0.43 5.02 -23.26
N LEU A 122 -0.53 4.27 -22.75
CA LEU A 122 -0.31 3.32 -21.67
C LEU A 122 0.22 2.01 -22.25
N ASP A 123 1.25 1.45 -21.62
CA ASP A 123 1.67 0.09 -21.93
C ASP A 123 0.61 -0.89 -21.42
N LEU A 124 -0.08 -1.56 -22.34
CA LEU A 124 -1.14 -2.53 -22.02
C LEU A 124 -0.59 -3.90 -21.60
N GLU A 125 0.71 -4.15 -21.82
CA GLU A 125 1.38 -5.37 -21.37
C GLU A 125 1.98 -5.22 -19.96
N HIS A 126 1.87 -4.02 -19.39
CA HIS A 126 2.39 -3.69 -18.07
C HIS A 126 1.87 -4.66 -16.99
N PRO A 127 2.72 -5.22 -16.09
CA PRO A 127 2.33 -6.24 -15.12
C PRO A 127 1.13 -5.88 -14.24
N VAL A 128 0.97 -4.58 -13.93
CA VAL A 128 -0.17 -4.03 -13.17
C VAL A 128 -1.55 -4.49 -13.66
N TRP A 129 -1.71 -4.81 -14.95
CA TRP A 129 -3.00 -5.23 -15.53
C TRP A 129 -3.35 -6.69 -15.24
N ARG A 130 -2.40 -7.49 -14.75
CA ARG A 130 -2.61 -8.91 -14.40
C ARG A 130 -3.45 -9.11 -13.12
N GLY A 131 -3.88 -8.02 -12.49
CA GLY A 131 -4.74 -8.00 -11.31
C GLY A 131 -3.97 -7.86 -9.98
N ALA A 132 -4.70 -7.53 -8.92
CA ALA A 132 -4.20 -7.63 -7.54
C ALA A 132 -4.71 -8.95 -6.95
N GLY A 133 -3.78 -9.83 -6.57
CA GLY A 133 -4.06 -11.08 -5.85
C GLY A 133 -3.83 -10.91 -4.35
#